data_AF-A0A7J6RT52-F1
#
_entry.id   AF-A0A7J6RT52-F1
#
_cell.length_a   1.000
_cell.length_b   1.000
_cell.length_c   1.000
_cell.angle_alpha   90.00
_cell.angle_beta   90.00
_cell.angle_gamma   90.00
#
_symmetry.space_group_name_H-M   'P 1'
#
loop_
_entity.id
_entity.type
_entity.pdbx_description
1 polymer ?
#
loop_
_entity_poly.entity_id
_entity_poly.type
_entity_poly.pdbx_seq_one_letter_code
_entity_poly.pdbx_strand_id
1 'polypeptide(L)'
;MVYTFSSDQVMQAIVTAVTCALAGIPALFPIPHRYIQFYLLEPPIWAGFNTILDFKACLLFFLRGIVGTWLATGLGCLLHLVVSSICADFEIGYFHVWAMVIALPLTYFIALSHPDAGCKLSEVINYVTAIISLYVPIAIEITGHPYLEGLWNAILVSYGLLCGFLPVFILHLLNWLPTPTSNPLQKFNSATADYFDVLSAYVVSGAENLYTIDNHHVDYDRSLTAASAYLKDDRLRSIIWRMASALYSLRKSITAGTYDELIVEGLWRPVSANLLELRSQNRAVLRAASGRASAAAGGVPNLMATAVKCKESFNDASMAMQKSIKMGEMKSLDTEGITRFQFAIESILRYAELTEEYSLATAKLRKRQLADDDEEVLGGMCSSEGPPGVHSVIAQ
;
A
#
# COMPACT_ATOMS: atom_id res chain seq x y z
N MET A 1 -16.18 0.02 -20.33
CA MET A 1 -15.14 -0.07 -19.29
C MET A 1 -14.15 -1.14 -19.70
N VAL A 2 -12.91 -0.78 -20.02
CA VAL A 2 -11.82 -1.75 -20.19
C VAL A 2 -11.07 -1.77 -18.87
N TYR A 3 -11.17 -2.87 -18.12
CA TYR A 3 -10.40 -3.04 -16.90
C TYR A 3 -8.95 -3.34 -17.29
N THR A 4 -8.07 -2.34 -17.17
CA THR A 4 -6.62 -2.56 -17.29
C THR A 4 -6.11 -3.05 -15.95
N PHE A 5 -5.94 -4.37 -15.80
CA PHE A 5 -5.25 -4.95 -14.64
C PHE A 5 -3.76 -4.60 -14.71
N SER A 6 -3.17 -4.21 -13.58
CA SER A 6 -1.72 -4.01 -13.53
C SER A 6 -1.00 -5.37 -13.64
N SER A 7 0.23 -5.38 -14.16
CA SER A 7 1.05 -6.60 -14.25
C SER A 7 1.19 -7.30 -12.89
N ASP A 8 1.26 -6.53 -11.81
CA ASP A 8 1.39 -7.04 -10.44
C ASP A 8 0.09 -7.71 -9.95
N GLN A 9 -1.08 -7.18 -10.33
CA GLN A 9 -2.38 -7.79 -10.01
C GLN A 9 -2.57 -9.12 -10.74
N VAL A 10 -2.14 -9.20 -12.00
CA VAL A 10 -2.20 -10.45 -12.78
C VAL A 10 -1.25 -11.49 -12.19
N MET A 11 -0.03 -11.09 -11.83
CA MET A 11 0.93 -11.98 -11.19
C MET A 11 0.45 -12.46 -9.82
N GLN A 12 -0.15 -11.58 -9.01
CA GLN A 12 -0.76 -11.93 -7.73
C GLN A 12 -1.86 -12.97 -7.91
N ALA A 13 -2.75 -12.77 -8.89
CA ALA A 13 -3.82 -13.71 -9.18
C ALA A 13 -3.30 -15.10 -9.61
N ILE A 14 -2.27 -15.15 -10.46
CA ILE A 14 -1.66 -16.41 -10.91
C ILE A 14 -1.01 -17.16 -9.74
N VAL A 15 -0.23 -16.46 -8.91
CA VAL A 15 0.43 -17.07 -7.75
C VAL A 15 -0.60 -17.57 -6.73
N THR A 16 -1.67 -16.79 -6.50
CA THR A 16 -2.79 -17.20 -5.64
C THR A 16 -3.50 -18.44 -6.20
N ALA A 17 -3.73 -18.52 -7.51
CA ALA A 17 -4.36 -19.69 -8.12
C ALA A 17 -3.49 -20.95 -7.99
N VAL A 18 -2.19 -20.86 -8.25
CA VAL A 18 -1.25 -21.99 -8.14
C VAL A 18 -1.13 -22.47 -6.69
N THR A 19 -1.01 -21.55 -5.74
CA THR A 19 -0.88 -21.88 -4.30
C THR A 19 -2.15 -22.54 -3.76
N CYS A 20 -3.34 -22.05 -4.12
CA CYS A 20 -4.61 -22.69 -3.77
C CYS A 20 -4.75 -24.08 -4.40
N ALA A 21 -4.29 -24.27 -5.65
CA ALA A 21 -4.30 -25.58 -6.30
C ALA A 21 -3.36 -26.58 -5.61
N LEU A 22 -2.16 -26.15 -5.22
CA LEU A 22 -1.24 -26.96 -4.43
C LEU A 22 -1.80 -27.29 -3.05
N ALA A 23 -2.44 -26.32 -2.40
CA ALA A 23 -3.07 -26.51 -1.10
C ALA A 23 -4.27 -27.49 -1.15
N GLY A 24 -4.87 -27.71 -2.32
CA GLY A 24 -5.93 -28.69 -2.55
C GLY A 24 -5.45 -30.15 -2.68
N ILE A 25 -4.14 -30.42 -2.75
CA ILE A 25 -3.60 -31.78 -2.91
C ILE A 25 -4.07 -32.77 -1.82
N PRO A 26 -4.19 -32.40 -0.53
CA PRO A 26 -4.70 -33.29 0.50
C PRO A 26 -6.07 -33.90 0.17
N ALA A 27 -6.94 -33.16 -0.55
CA ALA A 27 -8.26 -33.63 -0.97
C ALA A 27 -8.23 -34.79 -1.98
N LEU A 28 -7.09 -35.07 -2.61
CA LEU A 28 -6.94 -36.16 -3.58
C LEU A 28 -6.69 -37.53 -2.91
N PHE A 29 -6.40 -37.55 -1.61
CA PHE A 29 -6.22 -38.79 -0.86
C PHE A 29 -7.58 -39.35 -0.38
N PRO A 30 -7.69 -40.68 -0.18
CA PRO A 30 -8.90 -41.29 0.34
C PRO A 30 -9.15 -40.83 1.79
N ILE A 31 -9.91 -39.75 1.94
CA ILE A 31 -10.26 -39.12 3.21
C ILE A 31 -11.63 -39.65 3.66
N PRO A 32 -11.80 -40.01 4.94
CA PRO A 32 -13.12 -40.36 5.46
C PRO A 32 -14.08 -39.19 5.27
N HIS A 33 -15.32 -39.43 4.81
CA HIS A 33 -16.31 -38.38 4.50
C HIS A 33 -16.49 -37.31 5.59
N ARG A 34 -16.22 -37.65 6.85
CA ARG A 34 -16.30 -36.76 8.02
C ARG A 34 -15.27 -35.64 8.02
N TYR A 35 -14.15 -35.79 7.32
CA TYR A 35 -13.05 -34.82 7.30
C TYR A 35 -13.02 -33.97 6.01
N ILE A 36 -13.89 -34.23 5.04
CA ILE A 36 -13.83 -33.57 3.72
C ILE A 36 -13.80 -32.04 3.84
N GLN A 37 -14.59 -31.45 4.75
CA GLN A 37 -14.64 -29.99 4.88
C GLN A 37 -13.30 -29.40 5.34
N PHE A 38 -12.60 -30.04 6.29
CA PHE A 38 -11.29 -29.61 6.75
C PHE A 38 -10.22 -29.74 5.67
N TYR A 39 -10.16 -30.88 4.99
CA TYR A 39 -9.11 -31.15 4.01
C TYR A 39 -9.33 -30.44 2.67
N LEU A 40 -10.58 -30.08 2.34
CA LEU A 40 -10.93 -29.47 1.06
C LEU A 40 -10.93 -27.93 1.10
N LEU A 41 -11.28 -27.33 2.23
CA LEU A 41 -11.44 -25.87 2.34
C LEU A 41 -10.31 -25.20 3.11
N GLU A 42 -9.82 -25.83 4.18
CA GLU A 42 -8.94 -25.13 5.12
C GLU A 42 -7.58 -24.75 4.51
N PRO A 43 -6.83 -25.67 3.87
CA PRO A 43 -5.53 -25.32 3.31
C PRO A 43 -5.60 -24.28 2.17
N PRO A 44 -6.54 -24.35 1.20
CA PRO A 44 -6.68 -23.31 0.16
C PRO A 44 -7.00 -21.92 0.70
N ILE A 45 -7.83 -21.82 1.75
CA ILE A 45 -8.15 -20.54 2.39
C ILE A 45 -6.88 -19.90 2.94
N TRP A 46 -6.07 -20.67 3.70
CA TRP A 46 -4.84 -20.15 4.29
C TRP A 46 -3.74 -19.88 3.27
N ALA A 47 -3.68 -20.67 2.19
CA ALA A 47 -2.79 -20.40 1.07
C ALA A 47 -3.13 -19.05 0.42
N GLY A 48 -4.42 -18.78 0.16
CA GLY A 48 -4.88 -17.51 -0.40
C GLY A 48 -4.64 -16.30 0.50
N PHE A 49 -4.75 -16.44 1.83
CA PHE A 49 -4.39 -15.37 2.77
C PHE A 49 -2.88 -15.10 2.82
N ASN A 50 -2.06 -16.14 2.65
CA ASN A 50 -0.59 -16.02 2.74
C ASN A 50 0.09 -15.70 1.41
N THR A 51 -0.63 -15.68 0.28
CA THR A 51 -0.10 -15.19 -0.99
C THR A 51 0.00 -13.68 -0.95
N ILE A 52 1.11 -13.17 -0.46
CA ILE A 52 1.49 -11.76 -0.56
C ILE A 52 2.77 -11.72 -1.39
N LEU A 53 2.77 -11.00 -2.51
CA LEU A 53 3.95 -10.82 -3.36
C LEU A 53 5.04 -9.91 -2.75
N ASP A 54 5.13 -9.86 -1.42
CA ASP A 54 6.22 -9.26 -0.65
C ASP A 54 6.81 -10.36 0.23
N PHE A 55 8.08 -10.70 -0.02
CA PHE A 55 8.77 -11.77 0.69
C PHE A 55 8.80 -11.54 2.21
N LYS A 56 9.05 -10.32 2.67
CA LYS A 56 9.17 -10.03 4.10
C LYS A 56 7.81 -10.12 4.79
N ALA A 57 6.77 -9.59 4.15
CA ALA A 57 5.41 -9.66 4.66
C ALA A 57 4.90 -11.12 4.68
N CYS A 58 5.12 -11.87 3.60
CA CYS A 58 4.74 -13.28 3.48
C CYS A 58 5.49 -14.15 4.51
N LEU A 59 6.80 -13.95 4.69
CA LEU A 59 7.59 -14.67 5.70
C LEU A 59 7.08 -14.39 7.13
N LEU A 60 6.80 -13.13 7.45
CA LEU A 60 6.26 -12.76 8.76
C LEU A 60 4.87 -13.36 8.98
N PHE A 61 3.99 -13.31 7.97
CA PHE A 61 2.65 -13.89 8.05
C PHE A 61 2.71 -15.41 8.22
N PHE A 62 3.57 -16.10 7.45
CA PHE A 62 3.84 -17.52 7.56
C PHE A 62 4.30 -17.92 8.97
N LEU A 63 5.36 -17.27 9.48
CA LEU A 63 5.93 -17.61 10.80
C LEU A 63 4.95 -17.34 11.94
N ARG A 64 4.34 -16.15 11.96
CA ARG A 64 3.34 -15.77 12.97
C ARG A 64 2.08 -16.62 12.88
N GLY A 65 1.72 -17.03 11.66
CA GLY A 65 0.61 -17.93 11.38
C GLY A 65 0.83 -19.31 11.98
N ILE A 66 2.00 -19.92 11.74
CA ILE A 66 2.38 -21.21 12.32
C ILE A 66 2.41 -21.12 13.85
N VAL A 67 3.17 -20.18 14.40
CA VAL A 67 3.30 -20.04 15.87
C VAL A 67 1.92 -19.83 16.52
N GLY A 68 1.09 -18.96 15.94
CA GLY A 68 -0.26 -18.70 16.40
C GLY A 68 -1.16 -19.93 16.39
N THR A 69 -1.12 -20.69 15.29
CA THR A 69 -1.93 -21.92 15.11
C THR A 69 -1.58 -22.97 16.17
N TRP A 70 -0.29 -23.28 16.32
CA TRP A 70 0.16 -24.31 17.25
C TRP A 70 -0.08 -23.92 18.71
N LEU A 71 0.21 -22.66 19.07
CA LEU A 71 0.01 -22.17 20.43
C LEU A 71 -1.49 -22.15 20.79
N ALA A 72 -2.34 -21.66 19.88
CA ALA A 72 -3.78 -21.60 20.12
C ALA A 72 -4.43 -22.98 20.15
N THR A 73 -4.03 -23.90 19.28
CA THR A 73 -4.48 -25.30 19.32
C THR A 73 -4.12 -25.95 20.65
N GLY A 74 -2.89 -25.72 21.14
CA GLY A 74 -2.45 -26.22 22.44
C GLY A 74 -3.29 -25.66 23.60
N LEU A 75 -3.56 -24.35 23.59
CA LEU A 75 -4.46 -23.71 24.57
C LEU A 75 -5.89 -24.26 24.49
N GLY A 76 -6.40 -24.50 23.29
CA GLY A 76 -7.74 -25.04 23.08
C GLY A 76 -7.86 -26.47 23.60
N CYS A 77 -6.87 -27.32 23.34
CA CYS A 77 -6.79 -28.67 23.90
C CYS A 77 -6.71 -28.66 25.43
N LEU A 78 -5.97 -27.72 26.02
CA LEU A 78 -5.88 -27.55 27.47
C LEU A 78 -7.22 -27.10 28.05
N LEU A 79 -7.91 -26.16 27.40
CA LEU A 79 -9.23 -25.71 27.83
C LEU A 79 -10.27 -26.82 27.72
N HIS A 80 -10.24 -27.59 26.64
CA HIS A 80 -11.06 -28.78 26.49
C HIS A 80 -10.83 -29.75 27.66
N LEU A 81 -9.58 -30.00 28.05
CA LEU A 81 -9.23 -30.87 29.18
C LEU A 81 -9.77 -30.34 30.53
N VAL A 82 -9.66 -29.03 30.78
CA VAL A 82 -10.18 -28.41 32.01
C VAL A 82 -11.71 -28.53 32.08
N VAL A 83 -12.40 -28.25 30.98
CA VAL A 83 -13.87 -28.34 30.95
C VAL A 83 -14.33 -29.78 31.02
N SER A 84 -13.66 -30.71 30.35
CA SER A 84 -14.00 -32.14 30.42
C SER A 84 -13.79 -32.69 31.83
N SER A 85 -12.74 -32.29 32.55
CA SER A 85 -12.54 -32.69 33.94
C SER A 85 -13.63 -32.14 34.87
N ILE A 86 -14.02 -30.87 34.70
CA ILE A 86 -15.11 -30.28 35.48
C ILE A 86 -16.42 -31.00 35.20
N CYS A 87 -16.75 -31.24 33.93
CA CYS A 87 -17.98 -31.95 33.56
C CYS A 87 -18.01 -33.39 34.10
N ALA A 88 -16.86 -34.09 34.08
CA ALA A 88 -16.73 -35.43 34.65
C ALA A 88 -16.99 -35.44 36.17
N ASP A 89 -16.45 -34.46 36.91
CA ASP A 89 -16.66 -34.34 38.36
C ASP A 89 -18.13 -34.13 38.74
N PHE A 90 -18.94 -33.54 37.84
CA PHE A 90 -20.38 -33.35 38.03
C PHE A 90 -21.25 -34.41 37.34
N GLU A 91 -20.64 -35.46 36.77
CA GLU A 91 -21.32 -36.52 36.00
C GLU A 91 -22.19 -35.98 34.83
N ILE A 92 -21.76 -34.88 34.20
CA ILE A 92 -22.48 -34.26 33.09
C ILE A 92 -21.67 -34.40 31.79
N GLY A 93 -22.36 -34.48 30.65
CA GLY A 93 -21.73 -34.46 29.33
C GLY A 93 -20.99 -33.14 29.06
N TYR A 94 -20.04 -33.17 28.13
CA TYR A 94 -19.24 -32.00 27.77
C TYR A 94 -20.11 -30.84 27.26
N PHE A 95 -20.02 -29.68 27.92
CA PHE A 95 -20.76 -28.48 27.52
C PHE A 95 -19.90 -27.52 26.71
N HIS A 96 -20.05 -27.61 25.38
CA HIS A 96 -19.41 -26.73 24.40
C HIS A 96 -19.61 -25.23 24.68
N VAL A 97 -20.82 -24.82 25.09
CA VAL A 97 -21.13 -23.41 25.37
C VAL A 97 -20.31 -22.87 26.54
N TRP A 98 -20.16 -23.66 27.61
CA TRP A 98 -19.34 -23.26 28.76
C TRP A 98 -17.86 -23.18 28.38
N ALA A 99 -17.39 -24.10 27.55
CA ALA A 99 -16.02 -24.06 27.06
C ALA A 99 -15.75 -22.81 26.20
N MET A 100 -16.70 -22.40 25.35
CA MET A 100 -16.59 -21.13 24.61
C MET A 100 -16.56 -19.91 25.52
N VAL A 101 -17.38 -19.88 26.57
CA VAL A 101 -17.42 -18.77 27.54
C VAL A 101 -16.10 -18.68 28.31
N ILE A 102 -15.56 -19.82 28.76
CA ILE A 102 -14.27 -19.90 29.46
C ILE A 102 -13.11 -19.54 28.52
N ALA A 103 -13.27 -19.73 27.20
CA ALA A 103 -12.27 -19.32 26.21
C ALA A 103 -12.25 -17.80 25.94
N LEU A 104 -13.30 -17.05 26.27
CA LEU A 104 -13.38 -15.60 25.97
C LEU A 104 -12.20 -14.76 26.49
N PRO A 105 -11.69 -14.95 27.73
CA PRO A 105 -10.51 -14.24 28.20
C PRO A 105 -9.28 -14.53 27.34
N LEU A 106 -9.09 -15.78 26.92
CA LEU A 106 -7.99 -16.18 26.03
C LEU A 106 -8.16 -15.54 24.65
N THR A 107 -9.39 -15.54 24.11
CA THR A 107 -9.70 -14.87 22.85
C THR A 107 -9.42 -13.36 22.93
N TYR A 108 -9.72 -12.71 24.06
CA TYR A 108 -9.36 -11.31 24.29
C TYR A 108 -7.83 -11.10 24.29
N PHE A 109 -7.07 -11.95 24.97
CA PHE A 109 -5.61 -11.88 24.93
C PHE A 109 -5.06 -12.09 23.52
N ILE A 110 -5.60 -13.04 22.76
CA ILE A 110 -5.20 -13.26 21.36
C ILE A 110 -5.62 -12.07 20.49
N ALA A 111 -6.77 -11.45 20.72
CA ALA A 111 -7.22 -10.28 19.97
C ALA A 111 -6.31 -9.06 20.16
N LEU A 112 -5.55 -8.96 21.27
CA LEU A 112 -4.50 -7.95 21.43
C LEU A 112 -3.33 -8.13 20.43
N SER A 113 -3.24 -9.27 19.75
CA SER A 113 -2.32 -9.45 18.62
C SER A 113 -2.83 -8.83 17.30
N HIS A 114 -4.01 -8.20 17.31
CA HIS A 114 -4.46 -7.39 16.17
C HIS A 114 -3.48 -6.22 15.92
N PRO A 115 -3.07 -5.94 14.66
CA PRO A 115 -2.12 -4.87 14.36
C PRO A 115 -2.54 -3.50 14.92
N ASP A 116 -3.83 -3.18 14.85
CA ASP A 116 -4.37 -1.90 15.33
C ASP A 116 -4.40 -1.77 16.86
N ALA A 117 -4.23 -2.86 17.62
CA ALA A 117 -4.18 -2.82 19.07
C ALA A 117 -2.85 -2.26 19.62
N GLY A 118 -1.81 -2.15 18.78
CA GLY A 118 -0.51 -1.58 19.16
C GLY A 118 0.30 -2.41 20.17
N CYS A 119 -0.10 -3.64 20.47
CA CYS A 119 0.62 -4.53 21.36
C CYS A 119 1.70 -5.34 20.63
N LYS A 120 2.81 -5.62 21.33
CA LYS A 120 3.93 -6.46 20.85
C LYS A 120 3.51 -7.90 20.49
N LEU A 121 2.35 -8.35 20.97
CA LEU A 121 1.83 -9.67 20.65
C LEU A 121 1.56 -9.84 19.14
N SER A 122 1.24 -8.74 18.44
CA SER A 122 1.08 -8.72 16.97
C SER A 122 2.37 -9.05 16.20
N GLU A 123 3.53 -8.95 16.85
CA GLU A 123 4.83 -9.30 16.27
C GLU A 123 5.09 -10.81 16.29
N VAL A 124 4.40 -11.54 17.17
CA VAL A 124 4.67 -12.96 17.47
C VAL A 124 3.58 -13.87 16.91
N ILE A 125 2.32 -13.47 16.99
CA ILE A 125 1.16 -14.31 16.66
C ILE A 125 0.27 -13.59 15.65
N ASN A 126 -0.24 -14.34 14.67
CA ASN A 126 -1.32 -13.87 13.82
C ASN A 126 -2.67 -14.15 14.51
N TYR A 127 -3.42 -13.09 14.83
CA TYR A 127 -4.68 -13.21 15.55
C TYR A 127 -5.72 -14.06 14.81
N VAL A 128 -5.76 -14.00 13.47
CA VAL A 128 -6.77 -14.70 12.66
C VAL A 128 -6.57 -16.22 12.76
N THR A 129 -5.34 -16.70 12.53
CA THR A 129 -5.02 -18.13 12.63
C THR A 129 -5.16 -18.63 14.07
N ALA A 130 -4.75 -17.82 15.05
CA ALA A 130 -4.82 -18.19 16.45
C ALA A 130 -6.26 -18.30 16.98
N ILE A 131 -7.15 -17.33 16.70
CA ILE A 131 -8.54 -17.41 17.16
C ILE A 131 -9.25 -18.62 16.56
N ILE A 132 -9.11 -18.85 15.25
CA ILE A 132 -9.76 -19.98 14.58
C ILE A 132 -9.25 -21.31 15.17
N SER A 133 -7.93 -21.44 15.34
CA SER A 133 -7.32 -22.67 15.87
C SER A 133 -7.61 -22.93 17.35
N LEU A 134 -7.86 -21.89 18.14
CA LEU A 134 -8.27 -22.02 19.55
C LEU A 134 -9.60 -22.77 19.66
N TYR A 135 -10.59 -22.40 18.83
CA TYR A 135 -11.95 -22.91 18.96
C TYR A 135 -12.13 -24.32 18.40
N VAL A 136 -11.24 -24.80 17.53
CA VAL A 136 -11.36 -26.13 16.91
C VAL A 136 -11.48 -27.25 17.95
N PRO A 137 -10.53 -27.47 18.87
CA PRO A 137 -10.65 -28.53 19.88
C PRO A 137 -11.73 -28.30 20.94
N ILE A 138 -12.35 -27.11 20.99
CA ILE A 138 -13.35 -26.71 21.99
C ILE A 138 -14.78 -26.84 21.47
N ALA A 139 -14.97 -26.52 20.19
CA ALA A 139 -16.28 -26.34 19.57
C ALA A 139 -16.60 -27.42 18.53
N ILE A 140 -15.58 -28.09 18.00
CA ILE A 140 -15.72 -29.04 16.91
C ILE A 140 -15.46 -30.45 17.46
N GLU A 141 -16.48 -31.30 17.38
CA GLU A 141 -16.44 -32.69 17.81
C GLU A 141 -17.02 -33.59 16.71
N ILE A 142 -16.41 -33.55 15.52
CA ILE A 142 -16.92 -34.29 14.36
C ILE A 142 -16.62 -35.80 14.46
N THR A 143 -15.58 -36.16 15.19
CA THR A 143 -14.99 -37.51 15.22
C THR A 143 -15.02 -38.14 16.61
N GLY A 144 -15.42 -37.37 17.63
CA GLY A 144 -15.35 -37.77 19.04
C GLY A 144 -13.94 -37.72 19.63
N HIS A 145 -12.96 -37.18 18.88
CA HIS A 145 -11.57 -37.04 19.32
C HIS A 145 -11.05 -35.60 19.10
N PRO A 146 -11.36 -34.67 20.02
CA PRO A 146 -11.05 -33.23 19.87
C PRO A 146 -9.54 -32.95 19.76
N TYR A 147 -8.70 -33.80 20.36
CA TYR A 147 -7.25 -33.68 20.27
C TYR A 147 -6.70 -34.04 18.88
N LEU A 148 -7.28 -35.06 18.23
CA LEU A 148 -6.92 -35.43 16.87
C LEU A 148 -7.41 -34.38 15.88
N GLU A 149 -8.60 -33.82 16.10
CA GLU A 149 -9.14 -32.72 15.30
C GLU A 149 -8.28 -31.46 15.41
N GLY A 150 -7.89 -31.07 16.62
CA GLY A 150 -6.95 -29.97 16.85
C GLY A 150 -5.59 -30.20 16.17
N LEU A 151 -5.04 -31.42 16.27
CA LEU A 151 -3.78 -31.76 15.62
C LEU A 151 -3.90 -31.69 14.08
N TRP A 152 -4.97 -32.23 13.50
CA TRP A 152 -5.19 -32.19 12.07
C TRP A 152 -5.36 -30.76 11.56
N ASN A 153 -6.11 -29.94 12.27
CA ASN A 153 -6.24 -28.52 11.99
C ASN A 153 -4.87 -27.82 11.99
N ALA A 154 -4.06 -28.00 13.04
CA ALA A 154 -2.74 -27.39 13.10
C ALA A 154 -1.84 -27.78 11.93
N ILE A 155 -1.89 -29.05 11.50
CA ILE A 155 -1.16 -29.57 10.34
C ILE A 155 -1.68 -28.95 9.03
N LEU A 156 -3.00 -28.92 8.83
CA LEU A 156 -3.63 -28.43 7.60
C LEU A 156 -3.46 -26.92 7.42
N VAL A 157 -3.60 -26.13 8.49
CA VAL A 157 -3.29 -24.69 8.48
C VAL A 157 -1.83 -24.46 8.14
N SER A 158 -0.91 -25.17 8.81
CA SER A 158 0.53 -25.05 8.57
C SER A 158 0.88 -25.41 7.12
N TYR A 159 0.24 -26.45 6.57
CA TYR A 159 0.37 -26.85 5.17
C TYR A 159 -0.15 -25.77 4.21
N GLY A 160 -1.34 -25.21 4.44
CA GLY A 160 -1.88 -24.10 3.64
C GLY A 160 -0.97 -22.87 3.65
N LEU A 161 -0.47 -22.47 4.82
CA LEU A 161 0.50 -21.38 4.95
C LEU A 161 1.80 -21.69 4.20
N LEU A 162 2.32 -22.92 4.30
CA LEU A 162 3.51 -23.36 3.56
C LEU A 162 3.29 -23.33 2.05
N CYS A 163 2.13 -23.79 1.57
CA CYS A 163 1.76 -23.73 0.16
C CYS A 163 1.67 -22.29 -0.36
N GLY A 164 1.25 -21.33 0.46
CA GLY A 164 1.30 -19.90 0.10
C GLY A 164 2.72 -19.32 0.09
N PHE A 165 3.56 -19.71 1.05
CA PHE A 165 4.94 -19.21 1.19
C PHE A 165 5.88 -19.75 0.11
N LEU A 166 5.77 -21.04 -0.24
CA LEU A 166 6.77 -21.73 -1.06
C LEU A 166 6.89 -21.15 -2.48
N PRO A 167 5.80 -20.80 -3.19
CA PRO A 167 5.89 -20.10 -4.47
C PRO A 167 6.47 -18.69 -4.35
N VAL A 168 6.15 -17.94 -3.28
CA VAL A 168 6.75 -16.62 -3.01
C VAL A 168 8.25 -16.76 -2.74
N PHE A 169 8.67 -17.78 -2.00
CA PHE A 169 10.08 -18.06 -1.75
C PHE A 169 10.83 -18.44 -3.04
N ILE A 170 10.25 -19.30 -3.88
CA ILE A 170 10.84 -19.65 -5.19
C ILE A 170 10.98 -18.40 -6.08
N LEU A 171 9.92 -17.58 -6.17
CA LEU A 171 9.96 -16.34 -6.93
C LEU A 171 10.97 -15.34 -6.34
N HIS A 172 11.20 -15.34 -5.01
CA HIS A 172 12.22 -14.53 -4.37
C HIS A 172 13.63 -14.98 -4.77
N LEU A 173 13.89 -16.29 -4.72
CA LEU A 173 15.18 -16.87 -5.13
C LEU A 173 15.47 -16.62 -6.62
N LEU A 174 14.45 -16.62 -7.47
CA LEU A 174 14.57 -16.34 -8.91
C LEU A 174 14.63 -14.84 -9.23
N ASN A 175 14.55 -13.95 -8.23
CA ASN A 175 14.41 -12.50 -8.41
C ASN A 175 13.21 -12.10 -9.29
N TRP A 176 12.15 -12.90 -9.29
CA TRP A 176 10.91 -12.68 -10.05
C TRP A 176 9.78 -12.12 -9.20
N LEU A 177 9.97 -11.96 -7.88
CA LEU A 177 9.01 -11.20 -7.07
C LEU A 177 8.94 -9.76 -7.59
N PRO A 178 7.73 -9.15 -7.63
CA PRO A 178 7.65 -7.72 -7.77
C PRO A 178 8.35 -7.16 -6.53
N THR A 179 9.45 -6.49 -6.76
CA THR A 179 10.28 -5.97 -5.68
C THR A 179 9.43 -5.00 -4.86
N PRO A 180 9.32 -5.16 -3.52
CA PRO A 180 8.80 -4.09 -2.67
C PRO A 180 9.69 -2.82 -2.71
N THR A 181 10.78 -2.85 -3.47
CA THR A 181 11.83 -1.83 -3.57
C THR A 181 11.66 -0.89 -4.77
N SER A 182 10.45 -0.47 -5.14
CA SER A 182 10.40 0.90 -5.65
C SER A 182 10.72 1.78 -4.43
N ASN A 183 11.91 2.40 -4.45
CA ASN A 183 12.36 3.38 -3.46
C ASN A 183 11.13 4.20 -2.97
N PRO A 184 10.92 4.44 -1.66
CA PRO A 184 9.76 5.18 -1.17
C PRO A 184 9.46 6.47 -1.96
N LEU A 185 10.50 7.13 -2.47
CA LEU A 185 10.38 8.28 -3.39
C LEU A 185 9.76 7.93 -4.75
N GLN A 186 10.07 6.78 -5.33
CA GLN A 186 9.44 6.32 -6.56
C GLN A 186 7.95 5.99 -6.35
N LYS A 187 7.58 5.36 -5.23
CA LYS A 187 6.16 5.12 -4.89
C LYS A 187 5.42 6.44 -4.70
N PHE A 188 6.04 7.38 -4.00
CA PHE A 188 5.51 8.73 -3.86
C PHE A 188 5.33 9.41 -5.23
N ASN A 189 6.33 9.34 -6.12
CA ASN A 189 6.24 9.95 -7.45
C ASN A 189 5.10 9.36 -8.29
N SER A 190 4.85 8.05 -8.23
CA SER A 190 3.71 7.45 -8.93
C SER A 190 2.38 7.82 -8.28
N ALA A 191 2.27 7.67 -6.96
CA ALA A 191 1.03 7.93 -6.24
C ALA A 191 0.62 9.41 -6.30
N THR A 192 1.58 10.34 -6.19
CA THR A 192 1.33 11.78 -6.33
C THR A 192 0.94 12.17 -7.76
N ALA A 193 1.50 11.49 -8.76
CA ALA A 193 1.12 11.72 -10.16
C ALA A 193 -0.31 11.25 -10.44
N ASP A 194 -0.69 10.08 -9.94
CA ASP A 194 -2.03 9.52 -10.14
C ASP A 194 -3.08 10.29 -9.33
N TYR A 195 -2.76 10.68 -8.10
CA TYR A 195 -3.68 11.48 -7.29
C TYR A 195 -3.90 12.87 -7.91
N PHE A 196 -2.85 13.53 -8.41
CA PHE A 196 -3.00 14.78 -9.15
C PHE A 196 -3.80 14.60 -10.45
N ASP A 197 -3.59 13.52 -11.20
CA ASP A 197 -4.35 13.24 -12.42
C ASP A 197 -5.84 13.10 -12.16
N VAL A 198 -6.21 12.43 -11.06
CA VAL A 198 -7.59 12.25 -10.63
C VAL A 198 -8.19 13.58 -10.18
N LEU A 199 -7.51 14.34 -9.31
CA LEU A 199 -8.00 15.64 -8.84
C LEU A 199 -8.18 16.65 -9.98
N SER A 200 -7.24 16.67 -10.93
CA SER A 200 -7.31 17.57 -12.10
C SER A 200 -8.31 17.10 -13.17
N ALA A 201 -8.62 15.81 -13.26
CA ALA A 201 -9.67 15.29 -14.12
C ALA A 201 -11.07 15.67 -13.61
N TYR A 202 -11.27 15.59 -12.29
CA TYR A 202 -12.56 15.81 -11.64
C TYR A 202 -12.70 17.20 -11.02
N VAL A 203 -12.04 18.23 -11.59
CA VAL A 203 -12.12 19.61 -11.07
C VAL A 203 -13.56 20.08 -10.99
N VAL A 204 -14.36 19.83 -12.03
CA VAL A 204 -15.76 20.29 -12.10
C VAL A 204 -16.78 19.32 -11.49
N SER A 205 -16.39 18.06 -11.28
CA SER A 205 -17.27 16.96 -10.83
C SER A 205 -16.74 16.22 -9.60
N GLY A 206 -15.94 16.90 -8.77
CA GLY A 206 -15.28 16.29 -7.62
C GLY A 206 -16.25 15.75 -6.56
N ALA A 207 -17.34 16.48 -6.29
CA ALA A 207 -18.38 16.04 -5.36
C ALA A 207 -19.07 14.73 -5.79
N GLU A 208 -19.24 14.50 -7.09
CA GLU A 208 -19.88 13.29 -7.64
C GLU A 208 -18.93 12.07 -7.63
N ASN A 209 -17.62 12.31 -7.69
CA ASN A 209 -16.58 11.28 -7.82
C ASN A 209 -15.76 11.08 -6.53
N LEU A 210 -16.37 11.39 -5.37
CA LEU A 210 -15.69 11.40 -4.07
C LEU A 210 -15.06 10.04 -3.71
N TYR A 211 -15.74 8.93 -4.00
CA TYR A 211 -15.22 7.59 -3.74
C TYR A 211 -13.90 7.30 -4.46
N THR A 212 -13.81 7.68 -5.74
CA THR A 212 -12.58 7.53 -6.53
C THR A 212 -11.47 8.42 -5.99
N ILE A 213 -11.79 9.68 -5.67
CA ILE A 213 -10.83 10.62 -5.08
C ILE A 213 -10.29 10.10 -3.74
N ASP A 214 -11.14 9.55 -2.89
CA ASP A 214 -10.77 9.06 -1.57
C ASP A 214 -9.90 7.80 -1.62
N ASN A 215 -10.18 6.89 -2.55
CA ASN A 215 -9.31 5.73 -2.77
C ASN A 215 -7.88 6.15 -3.14
N HIS A 216 -7.73 7.09 -4.08
CA HIS A 216 -6.41 7.62 -4.46
C HIS A 216 -5.76 8.47 -3.35
N HIS A 217 -6.56 9.12 -2.51
CA HIS A 217 -6.06 9.87 -1.36
C HIS A 217 -5.39 8.97 -0.32
N VAL A 218 -5.97 7.80 -0.03
CA VAL A 218 -5.40 6.83 0.93
C VAL A 218 -4.04 6.30 0.44
N ASP A 219 -3.93 5.96 -0.84
CA ASP A 219 -2.67 5.49 -1.43
C ASP A 219 -1.62 6.60 -1.45
N TYR A 220 -2.03 7.84 -1.76
CA TYR A 220 -1.18 9.01 -1.69
C TYR A 220 -0.62 9.25 -0.28
N ASP A 221 -1.47 9.27 0.75
CA ASP A 221 -1.08 9.59 2.14
C ASP A 221 -0.11 8.54 2.72
N ARG A 222 -0.35 7.25 2.41
CA ARG A 222 0.59 6.16 2.74
C ARG A 222 1.94 6.35 2.06
N SER A 223 1.95 6.77 0.79
CA SER A 223 3.20 7.00 0.06
C SER A 223 3.96 8.24 0.54
N LEU A 224 3.24 9.29 0.93
CA LEU A 224 3.76 10.55 1.45
C LEU A 224 4.49 10.35 2.78
N THR A 225 3.83 9.67 3.73
CA THR A 225 4.40 9.35 5.04
C THR A 225 5.67 8.49 4.88
N ALA A 226 5.63 7.45 4.06
CA ALA A 226 6.79 6.61 3.77
C ALA A 226 7.96 7.38 3.12
N ALA A 227 7.69 8.23 2.12
CA ALA A 227 8.73 9.02 1.47
C ALA A 227 9.34 10.08 2.39
N SER A 228 8.52 10.72 3.22
CA SER A 228 8.98 11.74 4.17
C SER A 228 9.90 11.17 5.25
N ALA A 229 9.60 9.96 5.74
CA ALA A 229 10.42 9.24 6.72
C ALA A 229 11.72 8.70 6.09
N TYR A 230 11.70 8.35 4.81
CA TYR A 230 12.86 7.85 4.09
C TYR A 230 13.90 8.95 3.78
N LEU A 231 13.45 10.18 3.49
CA LEU A 231 14.34 11.29 3.15
C LEU A 231 15.10 11.83 4.35
N LYS A 232 16.43 11.97 4.22
CA LYS A 232 17.26 12.71 5.18
C LYS A 232 17.39 14.20 4.87
N ASP A 233 17.22 14.61 3.62
CA ASP A 233 17.29 16.03 3.21
C ASP A 233 16.01 16.79 3.59
N ASP A 234 16.14 17.72 4.53
CA ASP A 234 15.04 18.57 5.02
C ASP A 234 14.45 19.46 3.91
N ARG A 235 15.26 19.90 2.95
CA ARG A 235 14.76 20.70 1.82
C ARG A 235 13.81 19.89 0.96
N LEU A 236 14.19 18.66 0.61
CA LEU A 236 13.36 17.79 -0.21
C LEU A 236 12.09 17.36 0.54
N ARG A 237 12.22 17.08 1.84
CA ARG A 237 11.07 16.80 2.72
C ARG A 237 10.08 17.98 2.75
N SER A 238 10.59 19.22 2.83
CA SER A 238 9.76 20.43 2.82
C SER A 238 8.98 20.61 1.51
N ILE A 239 9.60 20.31 0.36
CA ILE A 239 8.93 20.40 -0.96
C ILE A 239 7.81 19.37 -1.06
N ILE A 240 8.05 18.13 -0.61
CA ILE A 240 7.04 17.07 -0.59
C ILE A 240 5.81 17.47 0.25
N TRP A 241 6.01 18.06 1.43
CA TRP A 241 4.90 18.55 2.25
C TRP A 241 4.16 19.74 1.64
N ARG A 242 4.86 20.63 0.93
CA ARG A 242 4.24 21.72 0.16
C ARG A 242 3.39 21.16 -1.00
N MET A 243 3.86 20.13 -1.69
CA MET A 243 3.10 19.41 -2.72
C MET A 243 1.83 18.79 -2.12
N ALA A 244 1.94 18.13 -0.97
CA ALA A 244 0.79 17.57 -0.26
C ALA A 244 -0.25 18.62 0.11
N SER A 245 0.20 19.76 0.66
CA SER A 245 -0.69 20.88 0.99
C SER A 245 -1.48 21.38 -0.22
N ALA A 246 -0.84 21.49 -1.40
CA ALA A 246 -1.52 21.90 -2.62
C ALA A 246 -2.59 20.87 -3.06
N LEU A 247 -2.29 19.57 -3.00
CA LEU A 247 -3.25 18.52 -3.35
C LEU A 247 -4.40 18.40 -2.34
N TYR A 248 -4.13 18.57 -1.04
CA TYR A 248 -5.17 18.58 -0.01
C TYR A 248 -6.11 19.78 -0.13
N SER A 249 -5.53 20.95 -0.43
CA SER A 249 -6.28 22.17 -0.71
C SER A 249 -7.16 22.00 -1.95
N LEU A 250 -6.60 21.41 -3.01
CA LEU A 250 -7.34 21.10 -4.24
C LEU A 250 -8.50 20.13 -3.98
N ARG A 251 -8.24 18.99 -3.32
CA ARG A 251 -9.29 18.01 -2.94
C ARG A 251 -10.42 18.71 -2.21
N LYS A 252 -10.11 19.45 -1.15
CA LYS A 252 -11.12 20.15 -0.34
C LYS A 252 -11.93 21.15 -1.18
N SER A 253 -11.30 21.84 -2.12
CA SER A 253 -11.98 22.79 -2.99
C SER A 253 -12.96 22.11 -3.94
N ILE A 254 -12.56 21.01 -4.59
CA ILE A 254 -13.37 20.34 -5.62
C ILE A 254 -14.45 19.41 -5.03
N THR A 255 -14.30 18.96 -3.78
CA THR A 255 -15.31 18.11 -3.11
C THR A 255 -16.33 18.89 -2.28
N ALA A 256 -16.13 20.19 -2.06
CA ALA A 256 -17.04 21.01 -1.24
C ALA A 256 -18.41 21.25 -1.89
N GLY A 257 -18.58 20.98 -3.19
CA GLY A 257 -19.86 21.07 -3.88
C GLY A 257 -19.71 21.08 -5.39
N THR A 258 -20.83 21.15 -6.11
CA THR A 258 -20.87 21.28 -7.57
C THR A 258 -20.66 22.73 -8.01
N TYR A 259 -20.09 22.94 -9.19
CA TYR A 259 -19.95 24.28 -9.79
C TYR A 259 -21.17 24.62 -10.64
N ASP A 260 -21.51 25.90 -10.69
CA ASP A 260 -22.53 26.42 -11.61
C ASP A 260 -22.09 26.20 -13.07
N GLU A 261 -23.04 25.92 -13.95
CA GLU A 261 -22.82 25.68 -15.38
C GLU A 261 -22.11 26.86 -16.04
N LEU A 262 -22.43 28.10 -15.63
CA LEU A 262 -21.76 29.30 -16.11
C LEU A 262 -20.25 29.29 -15.80
N ILE A 263 -19.83 28.81 -14.63
CA ILE A 263 -18.41 28.68 -14.27
C ILE A 263 -17.75 27.61 -15.15
N VAL A 264 -18.45 26.50 -15.39
CA VAL A 264 -17.94 25.42 -16.23
C VAL A 264 -17.75 25.89 -17.68
N GLU A 265 -18.73 26.59 -18.24
CA GLU A 265 -18.67 27.07 -19.61
C GLU A 265 -17.71 28.24 -19.80
N GLY A 266 -17.75 29.22 -18.90
CA GLY A 266 -16.99 30.46 -19.01
C GLY A 266 -15.55 30.39 -18.51
N LEU A 267 -15.25 29.52 -17.54
CA LEU A 267 -13.92 29.43 -16.92
C LEU A 267 -13.23 28.08 -17.12
N TRP A 268 -13.94 26.95 -16.98
CA TRP A 268 -13.31 25.63 -17.13
C TRP A 268 -13.02 25.25 -18.57
N ARG A 269 -14.03 25.30 -19.46
CA ARG A 269 -13.87 24.87 -20.86
C ARG A 269 -12.68 25.56 -21.57
N PRO A 270 -12.47 26.89 -21.44
CA PRO A 270 -11.34 27.56 -22.10
C PRO A 270 -9.96 27.09 -21.64
N VAL A 271 -9.85 26.64 -20.39
CA VAL A 271 -8.57 26.30 -19.75
C VAL A 271 -8.31 24.79 -19.72
N SER A 272 -9.35 23.98 -19.94
CA SER A 272 -9.32 22.51 -19.88
C SER A 272 -8.24 21.85 -20.76
N ALA A 273 -8.02 22.36 -21.97
CA ALA A 273 -6.99 21.83 -22.88
C ALA A 273 -5.56 22.08 -22.34
N ASN A 274 -5.31 23.28 -21.81
CA ASN A 274 -4.02 23.63 -21.21
C ASN A 274 -3.78 22.81 -19.93
N LEU A 275 -4.82 22.56 -19.13
CA LEU A 275 -4.74 21.70 -17.96
C LEU A 275 -4.48 20.23 -18.31
N LEU A 276 -5.07 19.73 -19.39
CA LEU A 276 -4.80 18.40 -19.91
C LEU A 276 -3.32 18.26 -20.30
N GLU A 277 -2.76 19.26 -20.98
CA GLU A 277 -1.33 19.30 -21.31
C GLU A 277 -0.48 19.32 -20.04
N LEU A 278 -0.76 20.21 -19.09
CA LEU A 278 -0.06 20.32 -17.80
C LEU A 278 -0.07 18.98 -17.04
N ARG A 279 -1.20 18.29 -17.04
CA ARG A 279 -1.38 16.96 -16.42
C ARG A 279 -0.50 15.90 -17.06
N SER A 280 -0.42 15.88 -18.38
CA SER A 280 0.44 14.94 -19.11
C SER A 280 1.93 15.19 -18.83
N GLN A 281 2.34 16.47 -18.82
CA GLN A 281 3.71 16.89 -18.55
C GLN A 281 4.11 16.58 -17.11
N ASN A 282 3.19 16.76 -16.16
CA ASN A 282 3.46 16.51 -14.74
C ASN A 282 3.81 15.04 -14.49
N ARG A 283 3.04 14.11 -15.08
CA ARG A 283 3.37 12.68 -15.09
C ARG A 283 4.75 12.39 -15.67
N ALA A 284 5.11 13.04 -16.78
CA ALA A 284 6.42 12.87 -17.40
C ALA A 284 7.56 13.34 -16.48
N VAL A 285 7.40 14.51 -15.83
CA VAL A 285 8.39 15.07 -14.89
C VAL A 285 8.58 14.18 -13.67
N LEU A 286 7.49 13.70 -13.04
CA LEU A 286 7.58 12.82 -11.86
C LEU A 286 8.18 11.45 -12.17
N ARG A 287 7.92 10.92 -13.38
CA ARG A 287 8.55 9.68 -13.88
C ARG A 287 10.03 9.88 -14.21
N ALA A 288 10.42 11.02 -14.77
CA ALA A 288 11.84 11.37 -14.94
C ALA A 288 12.55 11.50 -13.58
N ALA A 289 11.89 12.14 -12.61
CA ALA A 289 12.37 12.26 -11.24
C ALA A 289 12.45 10.90 -10.52
N SER A 290 11.78 9.84 -10.98
CA SER A 290 11.87 8.49 -10.41
C SER A 290 13.06 7.66 -10.94
N GLY A 291 13.71 8.11 -12.02
CA GLY A 291 14.89 7.47 -12.60
C GLY A 291 14.60 6.24 -13.48
N ARG A 292 13.32 5.91 -13.72
CA ARG A 292 12.90 4.77 -14.55
C ARG A 292 12.81 5.08 -16.05
N ALA A 293 12.80 6.35 -16.44
CA ALA A 293 12.76 6.74 -17.84
C ALA A 293 14.17 7.13 -18.31
N SER A 294 14.69 6.40 -19.30
CA SER A 294 15.60 7.00 -20.28
C SER A 294 14.88 8.25 -20.80
N ALA A 295 15.53 9.40 -20.75
CA ALA A 295 15.01 10.63 -21.34
C ALA A 295 14.83 10.38 -22.85
N ALA A 296 13.67 9.83 -23.22
CA ALA A 296 13.38 9.43 -24.58
C ALA A 296 13.22 10.70 -25.42
N ALA A 297 14.30 11.07 -26.12
CA ALA A 297 14.40 11.92 -27.31
C ALA A 297 13.75 13.33 -27.32
N GLY A 298 12.96 13.71 -26.31
CA GLY A 298 12.41 15.05 -26.11
C GLY A 298 12.67 15.46 -24.66
N GLY A 299 13.26 16.64 -24.46
CA GLY A 299 13.67 17.12 -23.14
C GLY A 299 12.56 17.10 -22.09
N VAL A 300 12.95 17.14 -20.81
CA VAL A 300 12.00 17.26 -19.69
C VAL A 300 11.12 18.50 -19.91
N PRO A 301 9.78 18.37 -19.96
CA PRO A 301 8.90 19.50 -20.23
C PRO A 301 8.97 20.54 -19.11
N ASN A 302 8.86 21.82 -19.48
CA ASN A 302 8.92 22.96 -18.57
C ASN A 302 7.51 23.23 -18.00
N LEU A 303 7.24 22.71 -16.81
CA LEU A 303 5.94 22.82 -16.14
C LEU A 303 5.60 24.27 -15.79
N MET A 304 6.60 25.07 -15.40
CA MET A 304 6.44 26.48 -15.06
C MET A 304 5.94 27.27 -16.27
N ALA A 305 6.52 27.06 -17.46
CA ALA A 305 6.07 27.73 -18.68
C ALA A 305 4.62 27.34 -19.04
N THR A 306 4.26 26.06 -18.89
CA THR A 306 2.89 25.59 -19.13
C THR A 306 1.91 26.12 -18.08
N ALA A 307 2.33 26.23 -16.81
CA ALA A 307 1.53 26.82 -15.75
C ALA A 307 1.27 28.32 -15.99
N VAL A 308 2.27 29.07 -16.48
CA VAL A 308 2.11 30.47 -16.88
C VAL A 308 1.09 30.61 -18.01
N LYS A 309 1.18 29.78 -19.06
CA LYS A 309 0.18 29.77 -20.15
C LYS A 309 -1.22 29.44 -19.65
N CYS A 310 -1.36 28.47 -18.75
CA CYS A 310 -2.64 28.15 -18.13
C CYS A 310 -3.19 29.35 -17.34
N LYS A 311 -2.33 30.06 -16.60
CA LYS A 311 -2.70 31.25 -15.83
C LYS A 311 -3.15 32.40 -16.73
N GLU A 312 -2.44 32.65 -17.82
CA GLU A 312 -2.81 33.67 -18.82
C GLU A 312 -4.17 33.34 -19.44
N SER A 313 -4.35 32.09 -19.90
CA SER A 313 -5.63 31.62 -20.44
C SER A 313 -6.78 31.72 -19.44
N PHE A 314 -6.52 31.43 -18.16
CA PHE A 314 -7.51 31.60 -17.10
C PHE A 314 -7.84 33.06 -16.83
N ASN A 315 -6.85 33.95 -16.84
CA ASN A 315 -7.07 35.39 -16.69
C ASN A 315 -7.87 35.97 -17.86
N ASP A 316 -7.59 35.55 -19.09
CA ASP A 316 -8.33 35.96 -20.27
C ASP A 316 -9.78 35.50 -20.22
N ALA A 317 -10.02 34.24 -19.84
CA ALA A 317 -11.35 33.70 -19.63
C ALA A 317 -12.11 34.47 -18.52
N SER A 318 -11.44 34.75 -17.41
CA SER A 318 -12.00 35.55 -16.30
C SER A 318 -12.36 36.97 -16.74
N MET A 319 -11.49 37.65 -17.50
CA MET A 319 -11.78 38.99 -18.04
C MET A 319 -12.94 38.98 -19.04
N ALA A 320 -12.98 38.00 -19.94
CA ALA A 320 -14.06 37.83 -20.91
C ALA A 320 -15.41 37.60 -20.21
N MET A 321 -15.42 36.75 -19.17
CA MET A 321 -16.61 36.48 -18.37
C MET A 321 -17.08 37.74 -17.63
N GLN A 322 -16.17 38.45 -16.95
CA GLN A 322 -16.50 39.70 -16.25
C GLN A 322 -17.05 40.77 -17.21
N LYS A 323 -16.52 40.87 -18.42
CA LYS A 323 -17.03 41.79 -19.45
C LYS A 323 -18.46 41.41 -19.88
N SER A 324 -18.72 40.12 -20.08
CA SER A 324 -20.05 39.61 -20.46
C SER A 324 -21.10 39.86 -19.38
N ILE A 325 -20.73 39.75 -18.10
CA ILE A 325 -21.59 40.10 -16.96
C ILE A 325 -21.88 41.60 -16.94
N LYS A 326 -20.86 42.45 -17.13
CA LYS A 326 -21.02 43.92 -17.17
C LYS A 326 -21.89 44.39 -18.34
N MET A 327 -21.86 43.69 -19.46
CA MET A 327 -22.69 43.97 -20.64
C MET A 327 -24.13 43.44 -20.50
N GLY A 328 -24.44 42.71 -19.41
CA GLY A 328 -25.77 42.15 -19.17
C GLY A 328 -26.07 40.89 -19.99
N GLU A 329 -25.06 40.32 -20.66
CA GLU A 329 -25.20 39.11 -21.49
C GLU A 329 -25.22 37.83 -20.64
N MET A 330 -24.62 37.87 -19.45
CA MET A 330 -24.64 36.78 -18.47
C MET A 330 -25.22 37.25 -17.14
N LYS A 331 -25.91 36.33 -16.44
CA LYS A 331 -26.36 36.57 -15.06
C LYS A 331 -25.17 36.70 -14.11
N SER A 332 -25.35 37.47 -13.03
CA SER A 332 -24.38 37.55 -11.95
C SER A 332 -24.17 36.16 -11.34
N LEU A 333 -22.90 35.79 -11.18
CA LEU A 333 -22.47 34.54 -10.59
C LEU A 333 -22.44 34.61 -9.07
N ASP A 334 -22.54 33.44 -8.45
CA ASP A 334 -22.19 33.26 -7.05
C ASP A 334 -20.69 33.48 -6.81
N THR A 335 -20.39 34.33 -5.82
CA THR A 335 -19.01 34.73 -5.49
C THR A 335 -18.26 33.57 -4.82
N GLU A 336 -18.95 32.73 -4.07
CA GLU A 336 -18.35 31.55 -3.43
C GLU A 336 -17.91 30.52 -4.48
N GLY A 337 -18.77 30.21 -5.46
CA GLY A 337 -18.44 29.32 -6.58
C GLY A 337 -17.20 29.78 -7.38
N ILE A 338 -17.12 31.08 -7.71
CA ILE A 338 -15.98 31.63 -8.46
C ILE A 338 -14.68 31.55 -7.65
N THR A 339 -14.71 31.98 -6.39
CA THR A 339 -13.52 31.99 -5.52
C THR A 339 -13.00 30.57 -5.28
N ARG A 340 -13.90 29.60 -5.08
CA ARG A 340 -13.56 28.17 -4.97
C ARG A 340 -12.91 27.65 -6.25
N PHE A 341 -13.46 28.01 -7.41
CA PHE A 341 -12.90 27.60 -8.71
C PHE A 341 -11.51 28.21 -8.96
N GLN A 342 -11.36 29.51 -8.72
CA GLN A 342 -10.08 30.22 -8.78
C GLN A 342 -9.03 29.53 -7.89
N PHE A 343 -9.39 29.24 -6.64
CA PHE A 343 -8.52 28.55 -5.70
C PHE A 343 -8.13 27.13 -6.16
N ALA A 344 -9.07 26.40 -6.79
CA ALA A 344 -8.77 25.08 -7.36
C ALA A 344 -7.75 25.17 -8.50
N ILE A 345 -7.95 26.11 -9.45
CA ILE A 345 -7.01 26.33 -10.55
C ILE A 345 -5.64 26.77 -10.01
N GLU A 346 -5.59 27.73 -9.08
CA GLU A 346 -4.34 28.17 -8.46
C GLU A 346 -3.61 27.03 -7.75
N SER A 347 -4.34 26.14 -7.07
CA SER A 347 -3.76 24.95 -6.42
C SER A 347 -3.13 23.98 -7.45
N ILE A 348 -3.76 23.80 -8.61
CA ILE A 348 -3.22 22.99 -9.72
C ILE A 348 -1.92 23.61 -10.26
N LEU A 349 -1.93 24.91 -10.54
CA LEU A 349 -0.76 25.63 -11.05
C LEU A 349 0.38 25.59 -10.03
N ARG A 350 0.07 25.85 -8.77
CA ARG A 350 1.04 25.80 -7.68
C ARG A 350 1.64 24.41 -7.51
N TYR A 351 0.84 23.35 -7.66
CA TYR A 351 1.35 21.98 -7.63
C TYR A 351 2.32 21.70 -8.78
N ALA A 352 2.04 22.19 -10.00
CA ALA A 352 2.94 22.04 -11.13
C ALA A 352 4.30 22.72 -10.88
N GLU A 353 4.30 23.96 -10.34
CA GLU A 353 5.54 24.66 -9.94
C GLU A 353 6.34 23.85 -8.92
N LEU A 354 5.67 23.34 -7.87
CA LEU A 354 6.31 22.54 -6.82
C LEU A 354 6.86 21.22 -7.35
N THR A 355 6.20 20.62 -8.35
CA THR A 355 6.65 19.38 -8.99
C THR A 355 7.93 19.60 -9.79
N GLU A 356 8.06 20.74 -10.46
CA GLU A 356 9.30 21.12 -11.13
C GLU A 356 10.42 21.42 -10.12
N GLU A 357 10.11 22.15 -9.04
CA GLU A 357 11.06 22.40 -7.93
C GLU A 357 11.58 21.07 -7.35
N TYR A 358 10.68 20.10 -7.14
CA TYR A 358 11.01 18.75 -6.69
C TYR A 358 11.90 17.99 -7.67
N SER A 359 11.58 18.03 -8.97
CA SER A 359 12.38 17.38 -10.02
C SER A 359 13.80 17.96 -10.09
N LEU A 360 13.93 19.28 -10.01
CA LEU A 360 15.24 19.95 -9.99
C LEU A 360 16.03 19.62 -8.72
N ALA A 361 15.38 19.54 -7.56
CA ALA A 361 16.01 19.19 -6.30
C ALA A 361 16.50 17.73 -6.28
N THR A 362 15.66 16.79 -6.76
CA THR A 362 16.03 15.37 -6.88
C THR A 362 17.16 15.15 -7.89
N ALA A 363 17.17 15.88 -9.02
CA ALA A 363 18.27 15.83 -9.97
C ALA A 363 19.59 16.34 -9.39
N LYS A 364 19.58 17.42 -8.59
CA LYS A 364 20.77 17.93 -7.90
C LYS A 364 21.32 16.95 -6.86
N LEU A 365 20.44 16.29 -6.10
CA LEU A 365 20.85 15.27 -5.13
C LEU A 365 21.51 14.07 -5.81
N ARG A 366 20.95 13.58 -6.93
CA ARG A 366 21.58 12.51 -7.71
C ARG A 366 22.96 12.89 -8.22
N LYS A 367 23.13 14.11 -8.73
CA LYS A 367 24.44 14.59 -9.19
C LYS A 367 25.48 14.67 -8.08
N ARG A 368 25.06 15.02 -6.85
CA ARG A 368 25.96 15.04 -5.68
C ARG A 368 26.35 13.64 -5.24
N GLN A 369 25.40 12.71 -5.17
CA GLN A 369 25.67 11.31 -4.83
C GLN A 369 26.65 10.65 -5.81
N LEU A 370 26.48 10.92 -7.12
CA LEU A 370 27.41 10.42 -8.14
C LEU A 370 28.82 11.02 -8.02
N ALA A 371 28.94 12.28 -7.58
CA ALA A 371 30.25 12.92 -7.39
C ALA A 371 30.97 12.41 -6.12
N ASP A 372 30.23 12.13 -5.05
CA ASP A 372 30.79 11.56 -3.81
C ASP A 372 31.24 10.09 -4.03
N ASP A 373 30.49 9.30 -4.82
CA ASP A 373 30.87 7.92 -5.18
C ASP A 373 32.15 7.88 -6.06
N ASP A 374 32.34 8.86 -6.96
CA ASP A 374 33.54 8.97 -7.80
C ASP A 374 34.78 9.42 -6.98
N GLU A 375 34.61 10.25 -5.95
CA GLU A 375 35.68 10.67 -5.04
C GLU A 375 36.12 9.56 -4.07
N GLU A 376 35.23 8.68 -3.59
CA GLU A 376 35.63 7.52 -2.78
C GLU A 376 36.43 6.49 -3.61
N VAL A 377 36.08 6.30 -4.89
CA VAL A 377 36.82 5.41 -5.80
C VAL A 377 38.20 5.98 -6.14
N LEU A 378 38.32 7.31 -6.32
CA LEU A 378 39.61 7.97 -6.57
C LEU A 378 40.47 8.13 -5.32
N GLY A 379 39.86 8.33 -4.15
CA GLY A 379 40.54 8.40 -2.84
C GLY A 379 41.10 7.04 -2.39
N GLY A 380 40.43 5.94 -2.73
CA GLY A 380 40.91 4.58 -2.47
C GLY A 380 42.05 4.12 -3.40
N MET A 381 42.24 4.76 -4.55
CA MET A 381 43.32 4.44 -5.50
C MET A 381 44.61 5.26 -5.30
N CYS A 382 44.62 6.26 -4.42
CA CYS A 382 45.80 7.10 -4.15
C CYS A 382 46.53 6.79 -2.82
N SER A 383 46.24 5.67 -2.15
CA SER A 383 46.94 5.28 -0.91
C SER A 383 47.56 3.88 -0.97
N SER A 384 48.18 3.50 -2.09
CA SER A 384 48.98 2.27 -2.17
C SER A 384 50.31 2.45 -2.91
N GLU A 385 51.14 3.42 -2.52
CA GLU A 385 52.56 3.40 -2.86
C GLU A 385 53.43 3.90 -1.69
N GLY A 386 54.14 2.97 -1.06
CA GLY A 386 55.25 3.22 -0.13
C GLY A 386 55.71 1.95 0.60
N PRO A 387 57.02 1.59 0.62
CA PRO A 387 57.50 0.24 0.30
C PRO A 387 58.05 -0.56 1.53
N PRO A 388 58.54 -1.81 1.35
CA PRO A 388 58.57 -2.85 2.38
C PRO A 388 59.84 -2.83 3.25
N GLY A 389 59.72 -3.30 4.50
CA GLY A 389 60.84 -3.35 5.46
C GLY A 389 60.66 -4.38 6.58
N VAL A 390 61.26 -5.54 6.33
CA VAL A 390 61.73 -6.65 7.20
C VAL A 390 61.87 -6.40 8.72
N HIS A 391 61.47 -7.43 9.51
CA HIS A 391 62.03 -7.98 10.77
C HIS A 391 60.90 -8.32 11.77
N SER A 392 60.45 -9.58 11.87
CA SER A 392 60.95 -10.64 12.76
C SER A 392 60.84 -10.34 14.27
N VAL A 393 60.30 -11.33 15.02
CA VAL A 393 60.55 -11.69 16.44
C VAL A 393 59.38 -11.46 17.44
N ILE A 394 58.69 -12.57 17.75
CA ILE A 394 58.44 -13.22 19.07
C ILE A 394 57.96 -12.38 20.28
N ALA A 395 56.99 -13.00 20.99
CA ALA A 395 56.54 -12.84 22.39
C ALA A 395 55.70 -11.59 22.70
N GLN A 396 54.59 -11.68 23.43
CA GLN A 396 54.20 -12.59 24.52
C GLN A 396 52.70 -12.86 24.49
#